data_AF-A0A419T206-F1
#
_entry.id   AF-A0A419T206-F1
#
_cell.length_a   1.000
_cell.length_b   1.000
_cell.length_c   1.000
_cell.angle_alpha   90.00
_cell.angle_beta   90.00
_cell.angle_gamma   90.00
#
_symmetry.space_group_name_H-M   'P 1'
#
loop_
_entity.id
_entity.type
_entity.pdbx_description
1 polymer ?
#
loop_
_entity_poly.entity_id
_entity_poly.type
_entity_poly.pdbx_seq_one_letter_code
_entity_poly.pdbx_strand_id
1 'polypeptide(L)' 'MNIISIVQILECNEIIKNQGLRFQIHLRDACGKQSCRIESLDVKNGKAELQALTLILNDYFSRFRFKLEYGEDGLNFWTL' A
#
# COMPACT_ATOMS: atom_id res chain seq x y z
N MET A 1 -0.99 -1.86 -18.76
CA MET A 1 -1.71 -1.63 -17.51
C MET A 1 -1.10 -2.55 -16.47
N ASN A 2 -0.42 -1.99 -15.47
CA ASN A 2 0.11 -2.77 -14.37
C ASN A 2 -1.07 -3.19 -13.48
N ILE A 3 -1.12 -4.46 -13.10
CA ILE A 3 -2.18 -5.00 -12.25
C ILE A 3 -1.53 -5.51 -10.97
N ILE A 4 -1.93 -4.94 -9.84
CA ILE A 4 -1.63 -5.43 -8.51
C ILE A 4 -2.49 -6.67 -8.25
N SER A 5 -1.84 -7.79 -8.00
CA SER A 5 -2.50 -9.03 -7.62
C SER A 5 -2.88 -9.03 -6.14
N ILE A 6 -3.88 -9.83 -5.79
CA ILE A 6 -4.22 -10.07 -4.38
C ILE A 6 -3.05 -10.69 -3.60
N VAL A 7 -2.23 -11.52 -4.25
CA VAL A 7 -1.03 -12.12 -3.63
C VAL A 7 -0.04 -11.05 -3.20
N GLN A 8 0.22 -10.05 -4.05
CA GLN A 8 1.09 -8.93 -3.71
C GLN A 8 0.56 -8.13 -2.51
N ILE A 9 -0.76 -8.01 -2.37
CA ILE A 9 -1.37 -7.35 -1.20
C ILE A 9 -1.19 -8.18 0.07
N LEU A 10 -1.36 -9.50 -0.01
CA LEU A 10 -1.11 -10.39 1.12
C LEU A 10 0.36 -10.34 1.56
N GLU A 11 1.30 -10.36 0.62
CA GLU A 11 2.73 -10.23 0.90
C GLU A 11 3.07 -8.88 1.54
N CYS A 12 2.54 -7.77 1.00
CA CYS A 12 2.70 -6.45 1.61
C CYS A 12 2.20 -6.44 3.06
N ASN A 13 1.01 -6.99 3.32
CA ASN A 13 0.43 -7.03 4.66
C ASN A 13 1.29 -7.84 5.65
N GLU A 14 1.86 -8.97 5.22
CA GLU A 14 2.79 -9.72 6.06
C GLU A 14 4.10 -8.96 6.31
N ILE A 15 4.66 -8.26 5.30
CA ILE A 15 5.85 -7.42 5.48
C ILE A 15 5.60 -6.29 6.48
N ILE A 16 4.48 -5.57 6.33
CA ILE A 16 4.08 -4.46 7.20
C ILE A 16 3.97 -4.94 8.65
N LYS A 17 3.28 -6.07 8.86
CA LYS A 17 3.12 -6.71 10.17
C LYS A 17 4.47 -7.12 10.77
N ASN A 18 5.36 -7.72 9.97
CA ASN A 18 6.69 -8.14 10.43
C ASN A 18 7.61 -6.96 10.78
N GLN A 19 7.36 -5.78 10.21
CA GLN A 19 8.05 -4.54 10.59
C GLN A 19 7.41 -3.82 11.79
N GLY A 20 6.37 -4.41 12.40
CA GLY A 20 5.69 -3.85 13.56
C GLY A 20 4.77 -2.66 13.24
N LEU A 21 4.54 -2.37 11.95
CA LEU A 21 3.62 -1.34 11.53
C LEU A 21 2.18 -1.86 11.61
N ARG A 22 1.28 -0.99 12.08
CA ARG A 22 -0.14 -1.34 12.32
C ARG A 22 -1.03 -0.81 11.20
N PHE A 23 -0.77 -1.24 9.97
CA PHE A 23 -1.59 -0.91 8.80
C PHE A 23 -2.04 -2.17 8.07
N GLN A 24 -3.13 -2.04 7.32
CA GLN A 24 -3.59 -3.06 6.38
C GLN A 24 -3.86 -2.44 5.01
N ILE A 25 -3.42 -3.13 3.96
CA ILE A 25 -3.64 -2.76 2.57
C ILE A 25 -4.80 -3.58 2.03
N HIS A 26 -5.73 -2.88 1.39
CA HIS A 26 -6.93 -3.44 0.78
C HIS A 26 -6.93 -3.17 -0.72
N LEU A 27 -6.99 -4.23 -1.53
CA LEU A 27 -7.18 -4.09 -2.97
C LEU A 27 -8.59 -3.61 -3.28
N ARG A 28 -8.72 -2.62 -4.16
CA ARG A 28 -9.99 -2.12 -4.67
C ARG A 28 -9.97 -2.16 -6.19
N ASP A 29 -11.01 -2.72 -6.77
CA ASP A 29 -11.25 -2.68 -8.21
C ASP A 29 -12.60 -2.00 -8.45
N ALA A 30 -12.59 -0.90 -9.18
CA ALA A 30 -13.79 -0.15 -9.52
C ALA A 30 -13.71 0.38 -10.96
N CYS A 31 -14.68 -0.02 -11.78
CA CYS A 31 -14.90 0.52 -13.13
C CYS A 31 -13.65 0.53 -14.03
N GLY A 32 -12.86 -0.55 -14.02
CA GLY A 32 -11.69 -0.71 -14.90
C GLY A 32 -10.43 0.01 -14.42
N LYS A 33 -10.46 0.57 -13.20
CA LYS A 33 -9.27 1.08 -12.51
C LYS A 33 -9.08 0.33 -11.19
N GLN A 34 -7.84 -0.05 -10.95
CA GLN A 34 -7.42 -0.67 -9.71
C GLN A 34 -6.74 0.35 -8.81
N SER A 35 -7.09 0.35 -7.54
CA SER A 35 -6.44 1.12 -6.49
C SER A 35 -6.31 0.28 -5.23
N CYS A 36 -5.54 0.77 -4.28
CA CYS A 36 -5.36 0.16 -2.98
C CYS A 36 -5.68 1.19 -1.91
N ARG A 37 -6.40 0.78 -0.87
CA ARG A 37 -6.64 1.59 0.32
C ARG A 37 -5.72 1.13 1.44
N ILE A 38 -5.14 2.10 2.13
CA ILE A 38 -4.40 1.94 3.37
C ILE A 38 -5.37 2.17 4.53
N GLU A 39 -5.50 1.19 5.39
CA GLU A 39 -6.24 1.27 6.64
C GLU A 39 -5.27 1.33 7.81
N SER A 40 -5.47 2.30 8.70
CA SER A 40 -4.77 2.36 9.98
C SER A 40 -5.46 1.45 10.99
N LEU A 41 -4.72 0.53 11.60
CA LEU A 41 -5.22 -0.38 12.65
C LEU A 41 -4.94 0.14 14.07
N ASP A 42 -4.24 1.27 14.21
CA ASP A 42 -3.94 1.90 15.49
C ASP A 42 -4.16 3.41 15.41
N VAL A 43 -4.81 3.96 16.43
CA VAL A 43 -5.05 5.40 16.58
C VAL A 43 -3.76 6.20 16.78
N LYS A 44 -2.66 5.53 17.15
CA LYS A 44 -1.35 6.15 17.34
C LYS A 44 -0.54 6.31 16.06
N ASN A 45 -0.94 5.67 14.96
CA ASN A 45 -0.24 5.84 13.68
C ASN A 45 -0.32 7.30 13.24
N GLY A 46 0.83 7.90 13.03
CA GLY A 46 0.97 9.27 12.56
C GLY A 46 1.73 9.34 11.24
N LYS A 47 2.27 10.53 10.97
CA LYS A 47 2.98 10.83 9.73
C LYS A 47 4.25 9.99 9.55
N ALA A 48 4.96 9.68 10.63
CA ALA A 48 6.19 8.90 10.57
C ALA A 48 5.92 7.44 10.17
N GLU A 49 4.89 6.83 10.73
CA GLU A 49 4.47 5.46 10.43
C GLU A 49 3.94 5.35 8.99
N LEU A 50 3.17 6.34 8.54
CA LEU A 50 2.69 6.42 7.15
C LEU A 50 3.86 6.60 6.14
N GLN A 51 4.87 7.39 6.50
CA GLN A 51 6.07 7.55 5.69
C GLN A 51 6.87 6.25 5.62
N ALA A 52 7.05 5.55 6.74
CA ALA A 52 7.70 4.24 6.78
C ALA A 52 6.94 3.22 5.90
N LEU A 53 5.62 3.16 6.02
CA LEU A 53 4.77 2.33 5.16
C LEU A 53 4.96 2.65 3.67
N THR A 54 4.97 3.93 3.32
CA THR A 54 5.16 4.38 1.93
C THR A 54 6.49 3.89 1.35
N LEU A 55 7.57 3.94 2.12
CA LEU A 55 8.88 3.43 1.69
C LEU A 55 8.85 1.91 1.46
N ILE A 56 8.21 1.15 2.34
CA ILE A 56 8.05 -0.31 2.20
C ILE A 56 7.28 -0.67 0.93
N LEU A 57 6.15 0.01 0.69
CA LEU A 57 5.33 -0.24 -0.49
C LEU A 57 6.10 0.09 -1.78
N ASN A 58 6.78 1.23 -1.83
CA ASN A 58 7.59 1.60 -3.00
C ASN A 58 8.73 0.61 -3.25
N ASP A 59 9.46 0.20 -2.21
CA ASP A 59 10.53 -0.81 -2.34
C ASP A 59 9.99 -2.12 -2.90
N TYR A 60 8.91 -2.65 -2.30
CA TYR A 60 8.30 -3.90 -2.72
C TYR A 60 7.83 -3.83 -4.19
N PHE A 61 7.06 -2.80 -4.55
CA PHE A 61 6.48 -2.69 -5.89
C PHE A 61 7.51 -2.31 -6.97
N SER A 62 8.63 -1.68 -6.61
CA SER A 62 9.73 -1.40 -7.54
C SER A 62 10.35 -2.68 -8.15
N ARG A 63 10.31 -3.80 -7.40
CA ARG A 63 10.78 -5.12 -7.86
C ARG A 63 9.99 -5.63 -9.06
N PHE A 64 8.75 -5.17 -9.21
CA PHE A 64 7.85 -5.47 -10.33
C PHE A 64 7.84 -4.36 -11.39
N ARG A 65 8.72 -3.35 -11.27
CA ARG A 65 8.77 -2.14 -12.10
C ARG A 65 7.50 -1.29 -12.01
N PHE A 66 6.72 -1.44 -10.94
CA PHE A 66 5.54 -0.60 -10.71
C PHE A 66 5.98 0.71 -10.05
N LYS A 67 5.43 1.82 -10.54
CA LYS A 67 5.52 3.12 -9.88
C LYS A 67 4.20 3.39 -9.20
N LEU A 68 4.25 3.73 -7.92
CA LEU A 68 3.06 4.05 -7.14
C LEU A 68 2.81 5.55 -7.15
N GLU A 69 1.55 5.92 -7.29
CA GLU A 69 1.05 7.26 -7.02
C GLU A 69 0.09 7.20 -5.85
N TYR A 70 0.11 8.22 -4.99
CA TYR A 70 -0.67 8.29 -3.77
C TYR A 70 -1.72 9.40 -3.89
N GLY A 71 -2.91 9.15 -3.35
CA GLY A 71 -3.95 10.18 -3.21
C GLY A 71 -3.53 11.30 -2.26
N GLU A 72 -4.27 12.41 -2.27
CA GLU A 72 -3.99 13.59 -1.44
C GLU A 72 -3.91 13.28 0.06
N ASP A 73 -4.72 12.33 0.53
CA ASP A 73 -4.75 11.88 1.93
C ASP A 73 -3.63 10.90 2.28
N GLY A 74 -2.90 10.38 1.29
CA GLY A 74 -1.91 9.32 1.44
C GLY A 74 -2.50 7.98 1.87
N LEU A 75 -3.82 7.83 1.92
CA LEU A 75 -4.53 6.62 2.34
C LEU A 75 -4.99 5.76 1.16
N ASN A 76 -4.74 6.21 -0.06
CA ASN A 76 -5.00 5.46 -1.28
C ASN A 76 -3.78 5.53 -2.19
N PHE A 77 -3.53 4.47 -2.94
CA PHE A 77 -2.51 4.45 -3.99
C PHE A 77 -2.92 3.61 -5.20
N TRP A 78 -2.29 3.85 -6.33
CA TRP A 78 -2.47 3.08 -7.58
C TRP A 78 -1.15 3.01 -8.35
N THR A 79 -1.10 2.11 -9.34
CA THR A 79 0.04 2.06 -10.26
C THR A 79 -0.13 3.07 -11.39
N LEU A 80 0.96 3.75 -11.74
CA LEU A 80 1.08 4.52 -12.99
C LEU A 80 1.16 3.60 -14.22
#